data_AF-E6KN06-F1
#
_entry.id   AF-E6KN06-F1
#
_cell.length_a   1.000
_cell.length_b   1.000
_cell.length_c   1.000
_cell.angle_alpha   90.00
_cell.angle_beta   90.00
_cell.angle_gamma   90.00
#
_symmetry.space_group_name_H-M   'P 1'
#
loop_
_entity.id
_entity.type
_entity.pdbx_description
1 polymer ?
#
loop_
_entity_poly.entity_id
_entity_poly.type
_entity_poly.pdbx_seq_one_letter_code
_entity_poly.pdbx_strand_id
1 'polypeptide(L)'
;MKSMRALSQSEKESLLNNIKNYQDLRVLSFEKDFKNREKLIYDSSITSILGILVFLFAFILLSVIFDIKWFENEITKNIFFIIVLIVMLGFFYFIFEFLNKIFLAKIKKFIFIVIPFEFWVFFSSLWLFPYLKNGEWMYCNTGLNITVFIFSTVFTGFQFWRLFKHFPNYMIESLNILIVPLLATTSILTLIFSPEIIKPEDMIELVFSWGIILITGEMTLIQICFEHKRSKNEEKAQKVFQEQLLKSEDCIDYNRLVECYYYGGEKYKEKLLSMEKFLVIIVKNELKSLKDLKNYDDYKLYKAIRARNI
;
A
#
# COMPACT_ATOMS: atom_id res chain seq x y z
N MET A 1 12.40 -12.87 16.86
CA MET A 1 12.50 -12.18 15.56
C MET A 1 13.60 -12.88 14.76
N LYS A 2 13.27 -13.66 13.71
CA LYS A 2 14.31 -14.27 12.87
C LYS A 2 14.96 -13.14 12.05
N SER A 3 16.26 -12.93 12.22
CA SER A 3 17.05 -12.01 11.40
C SER A 3 16.84 -12.37 9.93
N MET A 4 16.14 -11.51 9.18
CA MET A 4 16.03 -11.65 7.73
C MET A 4 17.25 -10.99 7.11
N ARG A 5 18.03 -11.77 6.35
CA ARG A 5 19.22 -11.34 5.61
C ARG A 5 18.80 -10.75 4.26
N ALA A 6 19.61 -9.84 3.71
CA ALA A 6 19.50 -9.41 2.31
C ALA A 6 19.47 -10.62 1.37
N LEU A 7 18.61 -10.58 0.36
CA LEU A 7 18.49 -11.67 -0.61
C LEU A 7 19.65 -11.62 -1.61
N SER A 8 20.17 -12.78 -1.99
CA SER A 8 21.03 -12.86 -3.16
C SER A 8 20.23 -12.62 -4.45
N GLN A 9 20.92 -12.24 -5.53
CA GLN A 9 20.26 -11.96 -6.81
C GLN A 9 19.49 -13.18 -7.35
N SER A 10 20.07 -14.39 -7.25
CA SER A 10 19.42 -15.63 -7.68
C SER A 10 18.18 -15.97 -6.84
N GLU A 11 18.21 -15.74 -5.53
CA GLU A 11 17.03 -15.92 -4.66
C GLU A 11 15.91 -14.93 -5.02
N LYS A 12 16.26 -13.69 -5.33
CA LYS A 12 15.31 -12.65 -5.73
C LYS A 12 14.63 -12.99 -7.05
N GLU A 13 15.41 -13.39 -8.06
CA GLU A 13 14.88 -13.80 -9.37
C GLU A 13 13.99 -15.04 -9.25
N SER A 14 14.39 -16.01 -8.42
CA SER A 14 13.60 -17.20 -8.11
C SER A 14 12.25 -16.83 -7.48
N LEU A 15 12.25 -15.99 -6.44
CA LEU A 15 11.01 -15.54 -5.78
C LEU A 15 10.09 -14.77 -6.73
N LEU A 16 10.64 -13.91 -7.59
CA LEU A 16 9.85 -13.18 -8.59
C LEU A 16 9.22 -14.12 -9.62
N ASN A 17 9.96 -15.14 -10.07
CA ASN A 17 9.43 -16.16 -10.99
C ASN A 17 8.33 -16.99 -10.33
N ASN A 18 8.50 -17.40 -9.06
CA ASN A 18 7.49 -18.15 -8.33
C ASN A 18 6.20 -17.35 -8.18
N ILE A 19 6.30 -16.05 -7.88
CA ILE A 19 5.17 -15.13 -7.79
C ILE A 19 4.47 -14.96 -9.14
N LYS A 20 5.24 -14.82 -10.23
CA LYS A 20 4.70 -14.63 -11.58
C LYS A 20 3.95 -15.89 -12.06
N ASN A 21 4.42 -17.06 -11.67
CA ASN A 21 3.84 -18.35 -12.03
C ASN A 21 2.89 -18.92 -10.97
N TYR A 22 2.54 -18.12 -9.95
CA TYR A 22 1.62 -18.47 -8.87
C TYR A 22 1.97 -19.75 -8.09
N GLN A 23 3.24 -20.18 -8.11
CA GLN A 23 3.66 -21.49 -7.59
C GLN A 23 3.42 -21.69 -6.09
N ASP A 24 3.55 -20.60 -5.32
CA ASP A 24 3.37 -20.63 -3.87
C ASP A 24 1.98 -20.16 -3.42
N LEU A 25 1.13 -19.73 -4.36
CA LEU A 25 -0.24 -19.33 -4.08
C LEU A 25 -1.15 -20.55 -4.10
N ARG A 26 -2.02 -20.63 -3.11
CA ARG A 26 -3.04 -21.67 -3.00
C ARG A 26 -4.40 -21.01 -2.80
N VAL A 27 -5.45 -21.62 -3.35
CA VAL A 27 -6.83 -21.12 -3.23
C VAL A 27 -7.30 -21.17 -1.77
N LEU A 28 -6.92 -22.19 -1.00
CA LEU A 28 -7.31 -22.30 0.40
C LEU A 28 -6.48 -21.41 1.34
N SER A 29 -5.26 -21.00 0.93
CA SER A 29 -4.38 -20.18 1.77
C SER A 29 -3.34 -19.39 0.97
N PHE A 30 -3.31 -18.08 1.16
CA PHE A 30 -2.31 -17.20 0.54
C PHE A 30 -1.03 -17.03 1.38
N GLU A 31 -0.96 -17.61 2.59
CA GLU A 31 0.06 -17.24 3.60
C GLU A 31 1.49 -17.47 3.10
N LYS A 32 1.71 -18.54 2.32
CA LYS A 32 3.03 -18.87 1.77
C LYS A 32 3.48 -17.85 0.71
N ASP A 33 2.60 -17.50 -0.24
CA ASP A 33 2.86 -16.46 -1.24
C ASP A 33 3.12 -15.10 -0.57
N PHE A 34 2.30 -14.73 0.41
CA PHE A 34 2.45 -13.47 1.12
C PHE A 34 3.78 -13.39 1.89
N LYS A 35 4.19 -14.48 2.55
CA LYS A 35 5.50 -14.55 3.23
C LYS A 35 6.67 -14.43 2.26
N ASN A 36 6.53 -14.93 1.03
CA ASN A 36 7.54 -14.74 -0.01
C ASN A 36 7.60 -13.28 -0.51
N ARG A 37 6.44 -12.62 -0.66
CA ARG A 37 6.37 -11.18 -0.95
C ARG A 37 6.96 -10.34 0.18
N GLU A 38 6.73 -10.73 1.43
CA GLU A 38 7.29 -10.07 2.61
C GLU A 38 8.81 -10.01 2.55
N LYS A 39 9.47 -11.10 2.16
CA LYS A 39 10.93 -11.13 1.95
C LYS A 39 11.38 -10.14 0.88
N LEU A 40 10.65 -10.03 -0.23
CA LEU A 40 10.95 -9.08 -1.30
C LEU A 40 10.73 -7.63 -0.86
N ILE A 41 9.71 -7.36 -0.05
CA ILE A 41 9.45 -6.04 0.53
C ILE A 41 10.58 -5.66 1.49
N TYR A 42 11.04 -6.61 2.31
CA TYR A 42 12.17 -6.40 3.20
C TYR A 42 13.49 -6.17 2.44
N ASP A 43 13.79 -6.96 1.42
CA ASP A 43 14.94 -6.71 0.54
C ASP A 43 14.87 -5.32 -0.12
N SER A 44 13.69 -4.92 -0.58
CA SER A 44 13.44 -3.58 -1.11
C SER A 44 13.64 -2.48 -0.06
N SER A 45 13.41 -2.73 1.23
CA SER A 45 13.58 -1.72 2.29
C SER A 45 15.06 -1.41 2.56
N ILE A 46 15.97 -2.33 2.24
CA ILE A 46 17.43 -2.09 2.30
C ILE A 46 17.84 -0.95 1.38
N THR A 47 17.21 -0.84 0.19
CA THR A 47 17.48 0.30 -0.71
C THR A 47 17.06 1.63 -0.11
N SER A 48 16.01 1.65 0.70
CA SER A 48 15.59 2.84 1.46
C SER A 48 16.60 3.18 2.55
N ILE A 49 17.16 2.19 3.26
CA ILE A 49 18.24 2.43 4.25
C ILE A 49 19.46 3.07 3.59
N LEU A 50 19.88 2.56 2.42
CA LEU A 50 20.97 3.17 1.66
C LEU A 50 20.64 4.63 1.29
N GLY A 51 19.40 4.90 0.87
CA GLY A 51 18.90 6.26 0.64
C GLY A 51 19.07 7.15 1.88
N ILE A 52 18.61 6.69 3.06
CA ILE A 52 18.77 7.43 4.33
C ILE A 52 20.24 7.78 4.59
N LEU A 53 21.15 6.81 4.43
CA LEU A 53 22.58 7.02 4.65
C LEU A 53 23.19 8.03 3.67
N VAL A 54 22.82 7.97 2.39
CA VAL A 54 23.29 8.91 1.35
C VAL A 54 22.83 10.33 1.65
N PHE A 55 21.55 10.51 1.98
CA PHE A 55 21.02 11.84 2.31
C PHE A 55 21.57 12.38 3.63
N LEU A 56 21.80 11.52 4.62
CA LEU A 56 22.46 11.91 5.87
C LEU A 56 23.90 12.37 5.62
N PHE A 57 24.66 11.64 4.80
CA PHE A 57 26.01 12.03 4.43
C PHE A 57 26.02 13.35 3.65
N ALA A 58 25.10 13.52 2.69
CA ALA A 58 24.94 14.77 1.95
C ALA A 58 24.61 15.95 2.88
N PHE A 59 23.74 15.74 3.88
CA PHE A 59 23.43 16.75 4.88
C PHE A 59 24.66 17.16 5.70
N ILE A 60 25.47 16.19 6.16
CA ILE A 60 26.72 16.46 6.89
C ILE A 60 27.69 17.27 6.02
N LEU A 61 27.86 16.90 4.74
CA LEU A 61 28.71 17.64 3.81
C LEU A 61 28.24 19.08 3.60
N LEU A 62 26.93 19.28 3.43
CA LEU A 62 26.35 20.62 3.27
C LEU A 62 26.58 21.49 4.52
N SER A 63 26.46 20.93 5.72
CA SER A 63 26.76 21.65 6.97
C SER A 63 28.21 22.14 7.03
N VAL A 64 29.17 21.31 6.61
CA VAL A 64 30.59 21.71 6.54
C VAL A 64 30.79 22.83 5.51
N ILE A 65 30.15 22.75 4.35
CA ILE A 65 30.23 23.80 3.31
C ILE A 65 29.68 25.14 3.81
N PHE A 66 28.59 25.10 4.59
CA PHE A 66 27.99 26.30 5.15
C PHE A 66 28.94 27.05 6.09
N ASP A 67 29.67 26.32 6.95
CA ASP A 67 30.62 26.91 7.90
C ASP A 67 31.81 27.60 7.22
N ILE A 68 32.17 27.18 6.00
CA ILE A 68 33.28 27.75 5.22
C ILE A 68 32.96 29.17 4.69
N LYS A 69 31.76 29.72 4.96
CA LYS A 69 31.31 31.06 4.53
C LYS A 69 31.49 31.29 3.02
N TRP A 70 31.27 30.26 2.23
CA TRP A 70 31.46 30.30 0.77
C TRP A 70 30.42 31.18 0.02
N PHE A 71 29.43 31.73 0.73
CA PHE A 71 28.28 32.42 0.14
C PHE A 71 28.35 33.93 0.37
N GLU A 72 28.92 34.64 -0.61
CA GLU A 72 29.05 36.10 -0.58
C GLU A 72 27.74 36.81 -0.97
N ASN A 73 26.95 36.24 -1.89
CA ASN A 73 25.75 36.87 -2.45
C ASN A 73 24.44 36.23 -1.96
N GLU A 74 23.36 37.02 -1.82
CA GLU A 74 22.04 36.51 -1.38
C GLU A 74 21.48 35.41 -2.28
N ILE A 75 21.65 35.53 -3.61
CA ILE A 75 21.19 34.51 -4.56
C ILE A 75 21.83 33.15 -4.25
N THR A 76 23.15 33.14 -3.97
CA THR A 76 23.87 31.90 -3.66
C THR A 76 23.43 31.28 -2.32
N LYS A 77 23.09 32.11 -1.33
CA LYS A 77 22.53 31.66 -0.05
C LYS A 77 21.15 31.03 -0.25
N ASN A 78 20.29 31.64 -1.06
CA ASN A 78 18.95 31.11 -1.35
C ASN A 78 19.01 29.77 -2.10
N ILE A 79 19.88 29.66 -3.10
CA ILE A 79 20.09 28.39 -3.83
C ILE A 79 20.60 27.30 -2.86
N PHE A 80 21.58 27.63 -2.01
CA PHE A 80 22.09 26.70 -1.01
C PHE A 80 20.99 26.23 -0.05
N PHE A 81 20.16 27.15 0.44
CA PHE A 81 19.04 26.81 1.32
C PHE A 81 18.03 25.87 0.64
N ILE A 82 17.72 26.09 -0.64
CA ILE A 82 16.86 25.20 -1.42
C ILE A 82 17.48 23.80 -1.54
N ILE A 83 18.79 23.70 -1.77
CA ILE A 83 19.50 22.41 -1.84
C ILE A 83 19.42 21.68 -0.49
N VAL A 84 19.67 22.38 0.62
CA VAL A 84 19.54 21.82 1.98
C VAL A 84 18.12 21.32 2.22
N LEU A 85 17.10 22.09 1.81
CA LEU A 85 15.71 21.70 1.95
C LEU A 85 15.39 20.42 1.15
N ILE A 86 15.87 20.31 -0.09
CA ILE A 86 15.71 19.11 -0.92
C ILE A 86 16.36 17.90 -0.26
N VAL A 87 17.57 18.06 0.30
CA VAL A 87 18.27 16.98 1.01
C VAL A 87 17.49 16.55 2.25
N MET A 88 16.95 17.50 3.02
CA MET A 88 16.11 17.20 4.19
C MET A 88 14.82 16.48 3.81
N LEU A 89 14.12 16.95 2.77
CA LEU A 89 12.92 16.30 2.27
C LEU A 89 13.20 14.89 1.77
N GLY A 90 14.32 14.69 1.05
CA GLY A 90 14.77 13.37 0.61
C GLY A 90 15.08 12.44 1.78
N PHE A 91 15.77 12.94 2.81
CA PHE A 91 16.05 12.18 4.02
C PHE A 91 14.78 11.66 4.70
N PHE A 92 13.83 12.55 4.99
CA PHE A 92 12.56 12.16 5.61
C PHE A 92 11.72 11.25 4.71
N TYR A 93 11.72 11.50 3.40
CA TYR A 93 11.05 10.62 2.45
C TYR A 93 11.56 9.16 2.54
N PHE A 94 12.88 8.94 2.60
CA PHE A 94 13.43 7.59 2.69
C PHE A 94 13.18 6.95 4.06
N ILE A 95 13.13 7.73 5.14
CA ILE A 95 12.69 7.24 6.47
C ILE A 95 11.26 6.73 6.37
N PHE A 96 10.35 7.55 5.86
CA PHE A 96 8.95 7.19 5.67
C PHE A 96 8.80 5.97 4.74
N GLU A 97 9.56 5.89 3.66
CA GLU A 97 9.56 4.73 2.78
C GLU A 97 9.95 3.44 3.52
N PHE A 98 11.03 3.51 4.31
CA PHE A 98 11.52 2.39 5.08
C PHE A 98 10.49 1.90 6.09
N LEU A 99 9.91 2.83 6.87
CA LEU A 99 8.86 2.53 7.84
C LEU A 99 7.64 1.93 7.15
N ASN A 100 7.17 2.54 6.06
CA ASN A 100 5.98 2.08 5.36
C ASN A 100 6.16 0.68 4.73
N LYS A 101 7.35 0.32 4.24
CA LYS A 101 7.65 -1.05 3.80
C LYS A 101 7.61 -2.06 4.95
N ILE A 102 8.15 -1.70 6.12
CA ILE A 102 8.09 -2.55 7.32
C ILE A 102 6.64 -2.72 7.79
N PHE A 103 5.85 -1.65 7.77
CA PHE A 103 4.46 -1.71 8.15
C PHE A 103 3.62 -2.49 7.12
N LEU A 104 3.88 -2.36 5.82
CA LEU A 104 3.23 -3.19 4.80
C LEU A 104 3.41 -4.70 5.07
N ALA A 105 4.58 -5.12 5.56
CA ALA A 105 4.83 -6.50 5.97
C ALA A 105 3.97 -6.93 7.19
N LYS A 106 3.73 -6.02 8.14
CA LYS A 106 3.03 -6.32 9.42
C LYS A 106 1.52 -6.09 9.37
N ILE A 107 1.11 -4.86 9.03
CA ILE A 107 -0.29 -4.40 9.04
C ILE A 107 -0.97 -4.55 7.67
N LYS A 108 -0.26 -5.06 6.65
CA LYS A 108 -0.79 -5.44 5.34
C LYS A 108 -1.55 -4.29 4.67
N LYS A 109 -2.87 -4.40 4.55
CA LYS A 109 -3.74 -3.50 3.78
C LYS A 109 -3.96 -2.12 4.42
N PHE A 110 -3.79 -1.99 5.74
CA PHE A 110 -4.05 -0.72 6.44
C PHE A 110 -3.03 0.38 6.11
N ILE A 111 -1.87 0.02 5.56
CA ILE A 111 -0.80 0.97 5.23
C ILE A 111 -1.27 2.07 4.26
N PHE A 112 -2.18 1.75 3.34
CA PHE A 112 -2.66 2.71 2.34
C PHE A 112 -3.55 3.81 2.91
N ILE A 113 -4.04 3.66 4.15
CA ILE A 113 -4.73 4.73 4.89
C ILE A 113 -3.73 5.57 5.69
N VAL A 114 -2.66 4.94 6.18
CA VAL A 114 -1.64 5.61 7.00
C VAL A 114 -0.82 6.61 6.18
N ILE A 115 -0.51 6.29 4.92
CA ILE A 115 0.36 7.11 4.06
C ILE A 115 -0.19 8.55 3.86
N PRO A 116 -1.45 8.76 3.42
CA PRO A 116 -2.02 10.11 3.34
C PRO A 116 -1.92 10.89 4.66
N PHE A 117 -2.23 10.23 5.77
CA PHE A 117 -2.22 10.85 7.09
C PHE A 117 -0.80 11.25 7.53
N GLU A 118 0.19 10.41 7.24
CA GLU A 118 1.60 10.64 7.56
C GLU A 118 2.15 11.89 6.89
N PHE A 119 1.98 12.02 5.55
CA PHE A 119 2.47 13.18 4.82
C PHE A 119 1.69 14.44 5.13
N TRP A 120 0.39 14.31 5.35
CA TRP A 120 -0.43 15.40 5.87
C TRP A 120 0.17 15.96 7.17
N VAL A 121 0.38 15.12 8.19
CA VAL A 121 0.93 15.57 9.48
C VAL A 121 2.33 16.16 9.31
N PHE A 122 3.18 15.52 8.49
CA PHE A 122 4.54 16.00 8.24
C PHE A 122 4.56 17.39 7.59
N PHE A 123 3.79 17.61 6.53
CA PHE A 123 3.81 18.90 5.82
C PHE A 123 3.03 20.00 6.55
N SER A 124 1.99 19.66 7.31
CA SER A 124 1.28 20.63 8.17
C SER A 124 2.17 21.19 9.28
N SER A 125 3.26 20.50 9.64
CA SER A 125 4.26 21.05 10.56
C SER A 125 4.95 22.30 10.00
N LEU A 126 4.95 22.51 8.68
CA LEU A 126 5.49 23.72 8.05
C LEU A 126 4.73 24.98 8.47
N TRP A 127 3.48 24.86 8.91
CA TRP A 127 2.72 25.99 9.47
C TRP A 127 3.21 26.43 10.84
N LEU A 128 3.77 25.51 11.64
CA LEU A 128 4.23 25.81 13.00
C LEU A 128 5.37 26.84 12.99
N PHE A 129 6.27 26.75 12.02
CA PHE A 129 7.45 27.61 11.97
C PHE A 129 7.12 29.12 11.87
N PRO A 130 6.36 29.59 10.87
CA PRO A 130 5.94 30.99 10.79
C PRO A 130 4.95 31.38 11.90
N TYR A 131 4.05 30.48 12.31
CA TYR A 131 3.11 30.75 13.40
C TYR A 131 3.83 31.05 14.72
N LEU A 132 4.81 30.23 15.13
CA LEU A 132 5.57 30.43 16.36
C LEU A 132 6.50 31.64 16.28
N LYS A 133 7.01 31.99 15.09
CA LYS A 133 7.95 33.09 14.91
C LYS A 133 7.27 34.46 14.92
N ASN A 134 6.17 34.60 14.19
CA ASN A 134 5.55 35.89 13.91
C ASN A 134 4.15 36.04 14.55
N GLY A 135 3.56 34.97 15.09
CA GLY A 135 2.16 34.97 15.54
C GLY A 135 1.16 35.19 14.41
N GLU A 136 1.61 35.09 13.15
CA GLU A 136 0.78 35.36 11.99
C GLU A 136 -0.25 34.26 11.79
N TRP A 137 -1.43 34.67 11.33
CA TRP A 137 -2.52 33.75 11.04
C TRP A 137 -2.27 33.00 9.72
N MET A 138 -2.04 31.70 9.80
CA MET A 138 -1.57 30.90 8.65
C MET A 138 -2.61 30.66 7.57
N TYR A 139 -3.90 30.75 7.90
CA TYR A 139 -4.98 30.60 6.92
C TYR A 139 -4.86 31.58 5.74
N CYS A 140 -4.38 32.81 6.00
CA CYS A 140 -4.20 33.83 4.96
C CYS A 140 -2.93 33.64 4.12
N ASN A 141 -2.02 32.74 4.50
CA ASN A 141 -0.79 32.49 3.76
C ASN A 141 -1.01 31.48 2.63
N THR A 142 -1.64 31.96 1.55
CA THR A 142 -2.00 31.16 0.38
C THR A 142 -0.81 30.40 -0.22
N GLY A 143 0.37 31.03 -0.27
CA GLY A 143 1.57 30.39 -0.83
C GLY A 143 2.03 29.16 -0.03
N LEU A 144 2.10 29.30 1.29
CA LEU A 144 2.46 28.18 2.17
C LEU A 144 1.41 27.07 2.14
N ASN A 145 0.14 27.46 2.17
CA ASN A 145 -1.01 26.57 2.09
C ASN A 145 -1.01 25.70 0.83
N ILE A 146 -0.80 26.32 -0.34
CA ILE A 146 -0.64 25.58 -1.61
C ILE A 146 0.58 24.66 -1.56
N THR A 147 1.69 25.10 -0.96
CA THR A 147 2.91 24.30 -0.82
C THR A 147 2.67 23.04 0.02
N VAL A 148 1.98 23.17 1.16
CA VAL A 148 1.60 22.04 2.02
C VAL A 148 0.74 21.04 1.24
N PHE A 149 -0.26 21.52 0.51
CA PHE A 149 -1.14 20.67 -0.31
C PHE A 149 -0.36 19.92 -1.40
N ILE A 150 0.44 20.64 -2.20
CA ILE A 150 1.21 20.04 -3.30
C ILE A 150 2.18 19.00 -2.76
N PHE A 151 2.93 19.32 -1.70
CA PHE A 151 3.92 18.39 -1.15
C PHE A 151 3.26 17.16 -0.52
N SER A 152 2.17 17.33 0.24
CA SER A 152 1.41 16.19 0.78
C SER A 152 0.98 15.24 -0.34
N THR A 153 0.30 15.77 -1.36
CA THR A 153 -0.26 14.95 -2.44
C THR A 153 0.83 14.29 -3.28
N VAL A 154 1.91 15.00 -3.62
CA VAL A 154 3.01 14.44 -4.42
C VAL A 154 3.73 13.32 -3.67
N PHE A 155 4.02 13.50 -2.38
CA PHE A 155 4.73 12.49 -1.60
C PHE A 155 3.85 11.28 -1.30
N THR A 156 2.58 11.50 -0.94
CA THR A 156 1.58 10.42 -0.82
C THR A 156 1.50 9.62 -2.12
N GLY A 157 1.32 10.28 -3.27
CA GLY A 157 1.20 9.61 -4.56
C GLY A 157 2.44 8.81 -4.93
N PHE A 158 3.64 9.34 -4.69
CA PHE A 158 4.89 8.66 -4.97
C PHE A 158 5.11 7.45 -4.05
N GLN A 159 4.84 7.56 -2.75
CA GLN A 159 4.91 6.41 -1.82
C GLN A 159 3.88 5.34 -2.16
N PHE A 160 2.65 5.75 -2.43
CA PHE A 160 1.57 4.87 -2.84
C PHE A 160 1.99 4.00 -4.03
N TRP A 161 2.51 4.63 -5.09
CA TRP A 161 2.94 3.93 -6.30
C TRP A 161 4.01 2.87 -6.02
N ARG A 162 5.02 3.20 -5.20
CA ARG A 162 6.12 2.29 -4.87
C ARG A 162 5.65 1.09 -4.04
N LEU A 163 4.79 1.31 -3.05
CA LEU A 163 4.27 0.22 -2.22
C LEU A 163 3.25 -0.64 -2.96
N PHE A 164 2.40 -0.01 -3.78
CA PHE A 164 1.38 -0.72 -4.52
C PHE A 164 1.96 -1.76 -5.49
N LYS A 165 3.16 -1.51 -6.03
CA LYS A 165 3.91 -2.47 -6.86
C LYS A 165 4.12 -3.83 -6.17
N HIS A 166 4.26 -3.83 -4.84
CA HIS A 166 4.50 -5.05 -4.06
C HIS A 166 3.19 -5.69 -3.54
N PHE A 167 2.07 -4.97 -3.62
CA PHE A 167 0.81 -5.42 -3.06
C PHE A 167 0.16 -6.52 -3.91
N PRO A 168 -0.31 -7.63 -3.32
CA PRO A 168 -0.90 -8.74 -4.07
C PRO A 168 -2.27 -8.41 -4.67
N ASN A 169 -2.50 -8.85 -5.91
CA ASN A 169 -3.77 -8.63 -6.63
C ASN A 169 -4.99 -9.20 -5.89
N TYR A 170 -4.87 -10.41 -5.33
CA TYR A 170 -5.96 -11.08 -4.62
C TYR A 170 -6.40 -10.38 -3.34
N MET A 171 -5.63 -9.40 -2.84
CA MET A 171 -6.01 -8.58 -1.69
C MET A 171 -6.59 -7.22 -2.08
N ILE A 172 -6.62 -6.85 -3.36
CA ILE A 172 -7.07 -5.52 -3.80
C ILE A 172 -8.52 -5.27 -3.39
N GLU A 173 -9.41 -6.25 -3.56
CA GLU A 173 -10.82 -6.13 -3.16
C GLU A 173 -10.96 -5.80 -1.65
N SER A 174 -10.08 -6.34 -0.82
CA SER A 174 -10.10 -6.13 0.63
C SER A 174 -9.71 -4.72 1.08
N LEU A 175 -9.15 -3.90 0.17
CA LEU A 175 -8.81 -2.50 0.41
C LEU A 175 -10.03 -1.60 0.31
N ASN A 176 -10.93 -1.83 -0.66
CA ASN A 176 -12.15 -1.02 -0.79
C ASN A 176 -13.03 -1.12 0.47
N ILE A 177 -13.02 -2.28 1.15
CA ILE A 177 -13.68 -2.48 2.45
C ILE A 177 -13.16 -1.50 3.51
N LEU A 178 -11.91 -1.03 3.42
CA LEU A 178 -11.34 -0.06 4.35
C LEU A 178 -11.54 1.39 3.90
N ILE A 179 -11.45 1.66 2.60
CA ILE A 179 -11.48 3.01 2.05
C ILE A 179 -12.88 3.59 2.03
N VAL A 180 -13.88 2.78 1.66
CA VAL A 180 -15.27 3.25 1.57
C VAL A 180 -15.80 3.74 2.92
N PRO A 181 -15.65 3.01 4.04
CA PRO A 181 -16.04 3.53 5.35
C PRO A 181 -15.28 4.80 5.74
N LEU A 182 -13.98 4.86 5.45
CA LEU A 182 -13.18 6.05 5.75
C LEU A 182 -13.72 7.28 5.02
N LEU A 183 -13.98 7.18 3.72
CA LEU A 183 -14.57 8.26 2.93
C LEU A 183 -15.99 8.63 3.40
N ALA A 184 -16.79 7.65 3.81
CA ALA A 184 -18.10 7.93 4.40
C ALA A 184 -17.96 8.69 5.74
N THR A 185 -17.00 8.30 6.59
CA THR A 185 -16.68 9.00 7.83
C THR A 185 -16.18 10.41 7.56
N THR A 186 -15.24 10.61 6.62
CA THR A 186 -14.78 11.96 6.29
C THR A 186 -15.89 12.82 5.72
N SER A 187 -16.79 12.26 4.91
CA SER A 187 -17.98 12.97 4.41
C SER A 187 -18.89 13.45 5.55
N ILE A 188 -19.14 12.62 6.56
CA ILE A 188 -19.91 13.02 7.75
C ILE A 188 -19.16 14.11 8.53
N LEU A 189 -17.85 13.97 8.71
CA LEU A 189 -17.02 14.97 9.38
C LEU A 189 -17.06 16.31 8.64
N THR A 190 -17.02 16.33 7.30
CA THR A 190 -17.14 17.57 6.53
C THR A 190 -18.48 18.27 6.72
N LEU A 191 -19.55 17.53 6.99
CA LEU A 191 -20.87 18.13 7.28
C LEU A 191 -20.92 18.73 8.68
N ILE A 192 -20.35 18.02 9.68
CA ILE A 192 -20.35 18.46 11.08
C ILE A 192 -19.44 19.68 11.26
N PHE A 193 -18.23 19.62 10.73
CA PHE A 193 -17.20 20.66 10.89
C PHE A 193 -17.18 21.67 9.72
N SER A 194 -18.30 21.81 8.99
CA SER A 194 -18.38 22.68 7.82
C SER A 194 -18.00 24.15 8.13
N PRO A 195 -18.51 24.78 9.21
CA PRO A 195 -18.10 26.14 9.57
C PRO A 195 -16.58 26.28 9.78
N GLU A 196 -15.98 25.37 10.53
CA GLU A 196 -14.56 25.34 10.89
C GLU A 196 -13.68 25.02 9.67
N ILE A 197 -14.22 24.32 8.67
CA ILE A 197 -13.55 24.06 7.40
C ILE A 197 -13.51 25.30 6.51
N ILE A 198 -14.62 26.02 6.41
CA ILE A 198 -14.75 27.20 5.56
C ILE A 198 -13.97 28.38 6.15
N LYS A 199 -13.96 28.52 7.47
CA LYS A 199 -13.30 29.61 8.16
C LYS A 199 -12.74 29.11 9.50
N PRO A 200 -11.58 28.44 9.49
CA PRO A 200 -10.91 28.08 10.73
C PRO A 200 -10.58 29.34 11.53
N GLU A 201 -10.75 29.29 12.85
CA GLU A 201 -10.46 30.39 13.77
C GLU A 201 -9.12 30.21 14.51
N ASP A 202 -8.66 28.96 14.65
CA ASP A 202 -7.38 28.63 15.26
C ASP A 202 -6.54 27.59 14.48
N MET A 203 -5.28 27.44 14.89
CA MET A 203 -4.33 26.56 14.21
C MET A 203 -4.75 25.08 14.23
N ILE A 204 -5.46 24.65 15.28
CA ILE A 204 -5.92 23.27 15.42
C ILE A 204 -7.03 23.04 14.40
N GLU A 205 -8.00 23.93 14.31
CA GLU A 205 -9.06 23.92 13.31
C GLU A 205 -8.51 23.97 11.90
N LEU A 206 -7.53 24.84 11.62
CA LEU A 206 -6.86 24.92 10.31
C LEU A 206 -6.29 23.56 9.90
N VAL A 207 -5.53 22.94 10.81
CA VAL A 207 -4.95 21.61 10.60
C VAL A 207 -6.06 20.59 10.34
N PHE A 208 -7.00 20.39 11.27
CA PHE A 208 -8.02 19.37 11.08
C PHE A 208 -8.85 19.56 9.81
N SER A 209 -9.28 20.79 9.53
CA SER A 209 -10.09 21.12 8.36
C SER A 209 -9.38 20.81 7.04
N TRP A 210 -8.14 21.28 6.90
CA TRP A 210 -7.36 21.08 5.69
C TRP A 210 -6.92 19.61 5.54
N GLY A 211 -6.69 18.93 6.66
CA GLY A 211 -6.41 17.50 6.71
C GLY A 211 -7.60 16.67 6.23
N ILE A 212 -8.83 17.01 6.62
CA ILE A 212 -10.04 16.34 6.14
C ILE A 212 -10.15 16.49 4.62
N ILE A 213 -9.94 17.69 4.07
CA ILE A 213 -9.99 17.94 2.62
C ILE A 213 -8.92 17.11 1.90
N LEU A 214 -7.67 17.18 2.35
CA LEU A 214 -6.55 16.48 1.71
C LEU A 214 -6.70 14.97 1.77
N ILE A 215 -6.97 14.42 2.96
CA ILE A 215 -7.13 12.97 3.13
C ILE A 215 -8.31 12.48 2.29
N THR A 216 -9.43 13.20 2.26
CA THR A 216 -10.58 12.83 1.41
C THR A 216 -10.20 12.83 -0.07
N GLY A 217 -9.50 13.87 -0.55
CA GLY A 217 -9.04 13.94 -1.93
C GLY A 217 -8.07 12.82 -2.29
N GLU A 218 -7.04 12.61 -1.47
CA GLU A 218 -6.01 11.57 -1.67
C GLU A 218 -6.62 10.17 -1.63
N MET A 219 -7.50 9.88 -0.66
CA MET A 219 -8.19 8.59 -0.55
C MET A 219 -9.14 8.34 -1.72
N THR A 220 -9.80 9.38 -2.24
CA THR A 220 -10.65 9.27 -3.45
C THR A 220 -9.81 8.88 -4.67
N LEU A 221 -8.65 9.53 -4.87
CA LEU A 221 -7.74 9.19 -5.98
C LEU A 221 -7.21 7.75 -5.85
N ILE A 222 -6.84 7.34 -4.63
CA ILE A 222 -6.40 5.97 -4.33
C ILE A 222 -7.53 4.97 -4.64
N GLN A 223 -8.77 5.26 -4.24
CA GLN A 223 -9.93 4.41 -4.55
C GLN A 223 -10.12 4.23 -6.05
N ILE A 224 -10.09 5.32 -6.83
CA ILE A 224 -10.21 5.27 -8.29
C ILE A 224 -9.12 4.37 -8.90
N CYS A 225 -7.88 4.48 -8.43
CA CYS A 225 -6.78 3.64 -8.89
C CYS A 225 -7.03 2.16 -8.59
N PHE A 226 -7.56 1.84 -7.40
CA PHE A 226 -7.88 0.47 -7.03
C PHE A 226 -9.08 -0.10 -7.79
N GLU A 227 -10.13 0.67 -8.00
CA GLU A 227 -11.30 0.25 -8.78
C GLU A 227 -10.93 -0.03 -10.23
N HIS A 228 -10.10 0.82 -10.85
CA HIS A 228 -9.59 0.59 -12.19
C HIS A 228 -8.81 -0.75 -12.27
N LYS A 229 -7.89 -0.97 -11.33
CA LYS A 229 -7.11 -2.22 -11.28
C LYS A 229 -7.98 -3.44 -11.01
N ARG A 230 -8.95 -3.32 -10.10
CA ARG A 230 -9.91 -4.36 -9.74
C ARG A 230 -10.73 -4.78 -10.95
N SER A 231 -11.33 -3.83 -11.67
CA SER A 231 -12.14 -4.10 -12.86
C SER A 231 -11.38 -4.95 -13.89
N LYS A 232 -10.14 -4.54 -14.19
CA LYS A 232 -9.24 -5.29 -15.10
C LYS A 232 -8.91 -6.70 -14.60
N ASN A 233 -8.73 -6.87 -13.29
CA ASN A 233 -8.46 -8.18 -12.71
C ASN A 233 -9.71 -9.06 -12.69
N GLU A 234 -10.89 -8.51 -12.40
CA GLU A 234 -12.16 -9.24 -12.41
C GLU A 234 -12.49 -9.76 -13.80
N GLU A 235 -12.24 -9.00 -14.86
CA GLU A 235 -12.42 -9.45 -16.25
C GLU A 235 -11.56 -10.69 -16.55
N LYS A 236 -10.29 -10.67 -16.12
CA LYS A 236 -9.37 -11.81 -16.27
C LYS A 236 -9.84 -13.02 -15.47
N ALA A 237 -10.22 -12.83 -14.21
CA ALA A 237 -10.69 -13.90 -13.35
C ALA A 237 -11.97 -14.53 -13.92
N GLN A 238 -12.91 -13.70 -14.39
CA GLN A 238 -14.16 -14.16 -15.02
C GLN A 238 -13.88 -15.02 -16.25
N LYS A 239 -12.96 -14.60 -17.12
CA LYS A 239 -12.59 -15.34 -18.33
C LYS A 239 -12.02 -16.72 -17.97
N VAL A 240 -11.09 -16.78 -17.02
CA VAL A 240 -10.49 -18.05 -16.59
C VAL A 240 -11.53 -18.94 -15.91
N PHE A 241 -12.39 -18.37 -15.06
CA PHE A 241 -13.48 -19.10 -14.40
C PHE A 241 -14.42 -19.75 -15.42
N GLN A 242 -14.89 -18.99 -16.42
CA GLN A 242 -15.79 -19.50 -17.46
C GLN A 242 -15.12 -20.58 -18.33
N GLU A 243 -13.84 -20.39 -18.69
CA GLU A 243 -13.08 -21.38 -19.45
C GLU A 243 -13.02 -22.73 -18.72
N GLN A 244 -12.75 -22.72 -17.41
CA GLN A 244 -12.70 -23.95 -16.61
C GLN A 244 -14.09 -24.50 -16.30
N LEU A 245 -15.11 -23.63 -16.24
CA LEU A 245 -16.49 -24.04 -15.97
C LEU A 245 -17.09 -24.87 -17.11
N LEU A 246 -16.65 -24.67 -18.35
CA LEU A 246 -17.12 -25.44 -19.51
C LEU A 246 -16.42 -26.79 -19.67
N LYS A 247 -15.30 -27.02 -18.96
CA LYS A 247 -14.56 -28.28 -19.04
C LYS A 247 -15.21 -29.38 -18.20
N SER A 248 -15.06 -30.62 -18.66
CA SER A 248 -15.30 -31.82 -17.86
C SER A 248 -14.33 -31.86 -16.67
N GLU A 249 -14.71 -32.58 -15.62
CA GLU A 249 -13.93 -32.63 -14.37
C GLU A 249 -12.47 -33.07 -14.60
N ASP A 250 -12.24 -34.04 -15.49
CA ASP A 250 -10.91 -34.55 -15.82
C ASP A 250 -10.02 -33.55 -16.57
N CYS A 251 -10.61 -32.51 -17.17
CA CYS A 251 -9.91 -31.53 -18.01
C CYS A 251 -9.67 -30.19 -17.29
N ILE A 252 -10.11 -30.04 -16.04
CA ILE A 252 -9.94 -28.81 -15.27
C ILE A 252 -8.50 -28.69 -14.78
N ASP A 253 -7.89 -27.54 -15.03
CA ASP A 253 -6.50 -27.26 -14.64
C ASP A 253 -6.46 -26.48 -13.32
N TYR A 254 -5.88 -27.09 -12.29
CA TYR A 254 -5.69 -26.48 -10.97
C TYR A 254 -4.91 -25.16 -11.05
N ASN A 255 -3.87 -25.06 -11.88
CA ASN A 255 -3.07 -23.83 -11.97
C ASN A 255 -3.91 -22.66 -12.52
N ARG A 256 -4.89 -22.95 -13.38
CA ARG A 256 -5.85 -21.96 -13.87
C ARG A 256 -6.86 -21.56 -12.79
N LEU A 257 -7.24 -22.46 -11.87
CA LEU A 257 -8.03 -22.10 -10.70
C LEU A 257 -7.25 -21.17 -9.75
N VAL A 258 -5.96 -21.44 -9.55
CA VAL A 258 -5.06 -20.55 -8.78
C VAL A 258 -4.93 -19.18 -9.45
N GLU A 259 -4.78 -19.13 -10.78
CA GLU A 259 -4.78 -17.88 -11.54
C GLU A 259 -6.10 -17.10 -11.39
N CYS A 260 -7.24 -17.80 -11.44
CA CYS A 260 -8.54 -17.21 -11.19
C CYS A 260 -8.63 -16.58 -9.80
N TYR A 261 -8.13 -17.27 -8.77
CA TYR A 261 -8.03 -16.73 -7.41
C TYR A 261 -7.07 -15.53 -7.34
N TYR A 262 -5.91 -15.62 -7.98
CA TYR A 262 -4.90 -14.56 -7.98
C TYR A 262 -5.45 -13.21 -8.46
N TYR A 263 -6.23 -13.23 -9.55
CA TYR A 263 -6.86 -12.02 -10.06
C TYR A 263 -8.16 -11.66 -9.34
N GLY A 264 -8.98 -12.66 -9.03
CA GLY A 264 -10.34 -12.45 -8.53
C GLY A 264 -10.46 -12.27 -7.02
N GLY A 265 -9.43 -12.59 -6.23
CA GLY A 265 -9.46 -12.43 -4.79
C GLY A 265 -10.51 -13.31 -4.09
N GLU A 266 -10.99 -12.85 -2.93
CA GLU A 266 -11.93 -13.60 -2.10
C GLU A 266 -13.27 -13.85 -2.81
N LYS A 267 -13.81 -12.89 -3.57
CA LYS A 267 -15.04 -13.09 -4.37
C LYS A 267 -14.96 -14.30 -5.30
N TYR A 268 -13.83 -14.50 -5.98
CA TYR A 268 -13.67 -15.67 -6.86
C TYR A 268 -13.24 -16.92 -6.12
N LYS A 269 -12.54 -16.80 -4.98
CA LYS A 269 -12.31 -17.94 -4.10
C LYS A 269 -13.63 -18.56 -3.64
N GLU A 270 -14.58 -17.75 -3.19
CA GLU A 270 -15.91 -18.22 -2.79
C GLU A 270 -16.64 -18.91 -3.96
N LYS A 271 -16.62 -18.31 -5.16
CA LYS A 271 -17.19 -18.93 -6.38
C LYS A 271 -16.51 -20.27 -6.74
N LEU A 272 -15.20 -20.36 -6.58
CA LEU A 272 -14.46 -21.60 -6.85
C LEU A 272 -14.83 -22.68 -5.84
N LEU A 273 -14.94 -22.32 -4.56
CA LEU A 273 -15.24 -23.26 -3.48
C LEU A 273 -16.72 -23.67 -3.43
N SER A 274 -17.64 -22.86 -3.98
CA SER A 274 -19.06 -23.21 -4.08
C SER A 274 -19.36 -24.22 -5.19
N MET A 275 -18.48 -24.32 -6.19
CA MET A 275 -18.59 -25.27 -7.29
C MET A 275 -17.93 -26.61 -6.93
N GLU A 276 -18.74 -27.66 -6.81
CA GLU A 276 -18.30 -29.00 -6.40
C GLU A 276 -17.10 -29.53 -7.19
N LYS A 277 -17.17 -29.49 -8.53
CA LYS A 277 -16.08 -29.97 -9.40
C LYS A 277 -14.76 -29.22 -9.19
N PHE A 278 -14.80 -27.92 -8.89
CA PHE A 278 -13.59 -27.15 -8.62
C PHE A 278 -13.07 -27.42 -7.22
N LEU A 279 -13.97 -27.51 -6.24
CA LEU A 279 -13.62 -27.82 -4.86
C LEU A 279 -12.90 -29.18 -4.75
N VAL A 280 -13.38 -30.21 -5.46
CA VAL A 280 -12.73 -31.53 -5.51
C VAL A 280 -11.28 -31.42 -5.99
N ILE A 281 -11.04 -30.65 -7.05
CA ILE A 281 -9.70 -30.50 -7.63
C ILE A 281 -8.78 -29.69 -6.73
N ILE A 282 -9.28 -28.60 -6.13
CA ILE A 282 -8.53 -27.78 -5.18
C ILE A 282 -8.11 -28.62 -3.99
N VAL A 283 -9.03 -29.40 -3.42
CA VAL A 283 -8.77 -30.26 -2.27
C VAL A 283 -7.74 -31.33 -2.61
N LYS A 284 -7.88 -32.03 -3.75
CA LYS A 284 -6.91 -33.06 -4.20
C LYS A 284 -5.48 -32.50 -4.35
N ASN A 285 -5.34 -31.27 -4.83
CA ASN A 285 -4.03 -30.65 -5.07
C ASN A 285 -3.41 -30.04 -3.80
N GLU A 286 -4.21 -29.38 -2.97
CA GLU A 286 -3.70 -28.61 -1.82
C GLU A 286 -3.62 -29.43 -0.53
N LEU A 287 -4.53 -30.39 -0.37
CA LEU A 287 -4.65 -31.27 0.79
C LEU A 287 -4.28 -32.69 0.36
N LYS A 288 -2.97 -32.96 0.27
CA LYS A 288 -2.40 -34.24 -0.19
C LYS A 288 -2.90 -35.48 0.59
N SER A 289 -3.50 -35.30 1.77
CA SER A 289 -4.13 -36.37 2.54
C SER A 289 -5.43 -36.89 1.94
N LEU A 290 -6.07 -36.15 1.03
CA LEU A 290 -7.41 -36.40 0.47
C LEU A 290 -7.34 -36.88 -0.99
N LYS A 291 -6.37 -37.76 -1.30
CA LYS A 291 -6.15 -38.24 -2.67
C LYS A 291 -7.34 -39.02 -3.23
N ASP A 292 -8.11 -39.66 -2.34
CA ASP A 292 -9.32 -40.42 -2.68
C ASP A 292 -10.48 -39.99 -1.76
N LEU A 293 -11.40 -39.17 -2.27
CA LEU A 293 -12.70 -38.84 -1.65
C LEU A 293 -13.63 -40.07 -1.44
N LYS A 294 -13.10 -41.28 -1.50
CA LYS A 294 -13.81 -42.54 -1.23
C LYS A 294 -14.00 -42.78 0.27
N ASN A 295 -13.21 -42.15 1.13
CA ASN A 295 -13.26 -42.38 2.58
C ASN A 295 -14.23 -41.40 3.28
N TYR A 296 -14.93 -41.86 4.32
CA TYR A 296 -15.97 -41.08 5.02
C TYR A 296 -15.42 -39.81 5.70
N ASP A 297 -14.17 -39.87 6.20
CA ASP A 297 -13.50 -38.72 6.81
C ASP A 297 -13.15 -37.64 5.78
N ASP A 298 -12.80 -38.04 4.56
CA ASP A 298 -12.52 -37.14 3.43
C ASP A 298 -13.80 -36.41 3.00
N TYR A 299 -14.93 -37.12 2.97
CA TYR A 299 -16.25 -36.54 2.75
C TYR A 299 -16.67 -35.59 3.89
N LYS A 300 -16.37 -35.91 5.15
CA LYS A 300 -16.65 -35.05 6.31
C LYS A 300 -15.81 -33.77 6.29
N LEU A 301 -14.54 -33.86 5.89
CA LEU A 301 -13.65 -32.70 5.75
C LEU A 301 -14.06 -31.83 4.56
N TYR A 302 -14.41 -32.44 3.41
CA TYR A 302 -15.05 -31.73 2.29
C TYR A 302 -16.32 -30.99 2.74
N LYS A 303 -17.21 -31.67 3.47
CA LYS A 303 -18.44 -31.06 4.01
C LYS A 303 -18.13 -29.93 4.99
N ALA A 304 -17.11 -30.06 5.83
CA ALA A 304 -16.68 -29.02 6.76
C ALA A 304 -16.09 -27.80 6.03
N ILE A 305 -15.28 -28.00 4.99
CA ILE A 305 -14.74 -26.91 4.15
C ILE A 305 -15.89 -26.21 3.42
N ARG A 306 -16.82 -26.99 2.84
CA ARG A 306 -18.01 -26.45 2.18
C ARG A 306 -18.90 -25.66 3.15
N ALA A 307 -19.17 -26.20 4.34
CA ALA A 307 -19.99 -25.55 5.37
C ALA A 307 -19.33 -24.31 6.01
N ARG A 308 -18.01 -24.16 5.91
CA ARG A 308 -17.29 -22.98 6.40
C ARG A 308 -17.25 -21.83 5.38
N ASN A 309 -17.50 -22.13 4.10
CA ASN A 309 -17.39 -21.20 2.99
C ASN A 309 -18.72 -20.95 2.26
N ILE A 310 -19.84 -21.45 2.81
CA ILE A 310 -21.24 -21.13 2.45
C ILE A 310 -21.83 -20.36 3.64
#